data_AF-A0A6N3FQH3-F1
#
_entry.id   AF-A0A6N3FQH3-F1
#
_cell.length_a   1.000
_cell.length_b   1.000
_cell.length_c   1.000
_cell.angle_alpha   90.00
_cell.angle_beta   90.00
_cell.angle_gamma   90.00
#
_symmetry.space_group_name_H-M   'P 1'
#
loop_
_entity.id
_entity.type
_entity.pdbx_description
1 polymer ?
#
loop_
_entity_poly.entity_id
_entity_poly.type
_entity_poly.pdbx_seq_one_letter_code
_entity_poly.pdbx_strand_id
1 'polypeptide(L)'
;MSAAPVFSAASIAGCIFTVLVSIALPVAALAVLKRKTGRGLLAALVGAGCFIGYALVLEQLLHAAVFSLFPAITLYPAAYTAYGCLAAGLFEETGRLMGLSLLCKKDRDLALGVGYGIGHGGVEAALLAGVNAAVNAAVMLGAPAAPQVTDALGAAGAGAFWAAGVERIAAMALHMALSILVWMAVTRRVPIWYYFAAVLLRSMWCSEGIILAVNAAVCLFVWSVYRKACVHRPLAG
;
A
#
# COMPACT_ATOMS: atom_id res chain seq x y z
N MET A 1 -33.19 -24.06 -16.74
CA MET A 1 -32.01 -24.02 -15.85
C MET A 1 -30.87 -23.44 -16.67
N SER A 2 -30.50 -22.18 -16.45
CA SER A 2 -29.30 -21.64 -17.11
C SER A 2 -28.09 -22.39 -16.57
N ALA A 3 -27.18 -22.82 -17.44
CA ALA A 3 -25.91 -23.38 -17.01
C ALA A 3 -25.24 -22.38 -16.06
N ALA A 4 -24.69 -22.86 -14.93
CA ALA A 4 -23.87 -22.01 -14.09
C ALA A 4 -22.74 -21.43 -14.96
N PRO A 5 -22.44 -20.13 -14.88
CA PRO A 5 -21.38 -19.54 -15.68
C PRO A 5 -20.06 -20.26 -15.40
N VAL A 6 -19.45 -20.80 -16.45
CA VAL A 6 -18.14 -21.48 -16.36
C VAL A 6 -17.06 -20.42 -16.47
N PHE A 7 -16.44 -20.07 -15.35
CA PHE A 7 -15.30 -19.14 -15.35
C PHE A 7 -14.03 -19.83 -15.88
N SER A 8 -13.18 -19.07 -16.56
CA SER A 8 -11.91 -19.61 -17.05
C SER A 8 -10.97 -19.95 -15.89
N ALA A 9 -10.21 -21.04 -16.02
CA ALA A 9 -9.20 -21.43 -15.03
C ALA A 9 -8.18 -20.29 -14.78
N ALA A 10 -7.89 -19.48 -15.81
CA ALA A 10 -7.01 -18.32 -15.70
C ALA A 10 -7.58 -17.21 -14.79
N SER A 11 -8.90 -17.00 -14.77
CA SER A 11 -9.54 -16.00 -13.89
C SER A 11 -9.53 -16.45 -12.43
N ILE A 12 -9.84 -17.73 -12.19
CA ILE A 12 -9.77 -18.35 -10.86
C ILE A 12 -8.34 -18.29 -10.32
N ALA A 13 -7.35 -18.70 -11.14
CA ALA A 13 -5.94 -18.64 -10.77
C ALA A 13 -5.47 -17.21 -10.48
N GLY A 14 -5.92 -16.22 -11.25
CA GLY A 14 -5.63 -14.81 -11.01
C GLY A 14 -6.18 -14.31 -9.67
N CYS A 15 -7.43 -14.69 -9.32
CA CYS A 15 -8.00 -14.34 -8.02
C CYS A 15 -7.20 -14.97 -6.86
N ILE A 16 -6.87 -16.27 -6.97
CA ILE A 16 -6.08 -16.98 -5.95
C ILE A 16 -4.69 -16.35 -5.81
N PHE A 17 -4.02 -16.04 -6.93
CA PHE A 17 -2.74 -15.33 -6.93
C PHE A 17 -2.85 -13.99 -6.17
N THR A 18 -3.87 -13.19 -6.45
CA THR A 18 -4.09 -11.90 -5.79
C THR A 18 -4.37 -12.05 -4.31
N VAL A 19 -5.10 -13.09 -3.88
CA VAL A 19 -5.28 -13.42 -2.46
C VAL A 19 -3.94 -13.73 -1.79
N LEU A 20 -3.14 -14.61 -2.39
CA LEU A 20 -1.84 -15.01 -1.83
C LEU A 20 -0.89 -13.82 -1.69
N VAL A 21 -0.83 -12.96 -2.70
CA VAL A 21 -0.03 -11.74 -2.65
C VAL A 21 -0.57 -10.76 -1.61
N SER A 22 -1.88 -10.54 -1.57
CA SER A 22 -2.46 -9.47 -0.75
C SER A 22 -2.55 -9.82 0.74
N ILE A 23 -2.58 -11.11 1.07
CA ILE A 23 -2.78 -11.59 2.45
C ILE A 23 -1.60 -12.44 2.92
N ALA A 24 -1.22 -13.48 2.18
CA ALA A 24 -0.19 -14.41 2.64
C ALA A 24 1.22 -13.80 2.58
N LEU A 25 1.55 -13.03 1.54
CA LEU A 25 2.86 -12.39 1.39
C LEU A 25 3.21 -11.43 2.53
N PRO A 26 2.37 -10.45 2.95
CA PRO A 26 2.72 -9.57 4.05
C PRO A 26 2.85 -10.32 5.38
N VAL A 27 2.03 -11.34 5.63
CA VAL A 27 2.15 -12.21 6.81
C VAL A 27 3.47 -12.97 6.80
N ALA A 28 3.86 -13.54 5.66
CA ALA A 28 5.14 -14.23 5.50
C ALA A 28 6.33 -13.27 5.66
N ALA A 29 6.27 -12.08 5.06
CA ALA A 29 7.30 -11.04 5.20
C ALA A 29 7.48 -10.62 6.66
N LEU A 30 6.37 -10.41 7.39
CA LEU A 30 6.41 -10.07 8.82
C LEU A 30 6.97 -11.22 9.66
N ALA A 31 6.58 -12.47 9.37
CA ALA A 31 7.10 -13.65 10.06
C ALA A 31 8.62 -13.80 9.85
N VAL A 32 9.11 -13.57 8.63
CA VAL A 32 10.55 -13.58 8.33
C VAL A 32 11.27 -12.45 9.06
N LEU A 33 10.73 -11.23 9.05
CA LEU A 33 11.32 -10.10 9.77
C LEU A 33 11.40 -10.38 11.28
N LYS A 34 10.32 -10.90 11.87
CA LYS A 34 10.25 -11.25 13.28
C LYS A 34 11.24 -12.35 13.65
N ARG A 35 11.38 -13.40 12.81
CA ARG A 35 12.35 -14.48 13.02
C ARG A 35 13.79 -13.99 12.94
N LYS A 36 14.10 -13.09 12.01
CA LYS A 36 15.48 -12.59 11.79
C LYS A 36 15.92 -11.54 12.80
N THR A 37 15.00 -10.67 13.24
CA THR A 37 15.36 -9.49 14.05
C THR A 37 14.81 -9.52 15.46
N GLY A 38 13.87 -10.42 15.76
CA GLY A 38 13.09 -10.39 17.01
C GLY A 38 12.13 -9.20 17.13
N ARG A 39 12.14 -8.27 16.17
CA ARG A 39 11.43 -6.98 16.16
C ARG A 39 10.36 -6.95 15.06
N GLY A 40 9.75 -5.79 14.82
CA GLY A 40 8.91 -5.52 13.65
C GLY A 40 7.39 -5.72 13.84
N LEU A 41 6.93 -6.61 14.73
CA LEU A 41 5.48 -6.84 14.93
C LEU A 41 4.74 -5.57 15.37
N LEU A 42 5.20 -4.90 16.42
CA LEU A 42 4.59 -3.65 16.88
C LEU A 42 4.63 -2.57 15.79
N ALA A 43 5.75 -2.49 15.05
CA ALA A 43 5.87 -1.53 13.96
C ALA A 43 4.86 -1.81 12.84
N ALA A 44 4.64 -3.08 12.49
CA ALA A 44 3.63 -3.48 11.51
C ALA A 44 2.21 -3.14 11.99
N LEU A 45 1.88 -3.39 13.26
CA LEU A 45 0.58 -3.01 13.83
C LEU A 45 0.36 -1.49 13.80
N VAL A 46 1.38 -0.70 14.14
CA VAL A 46 1.32 0.76 14.04
C VAL A 46 1.18 1.19 12.58
N GLY A 47 1.92 0.57 11.65
CA GLY A 47 1.80 0.85 10.22
C GLY A 47 0.40 0.62 9.68
N ALA A 48 -0.20 -0.51 10.04
CA ALA A 48 -1.58 -0.85 9.66
C ALA A 48 -2.60 0.10 10.30
N GLY A 49 -2.45 0.39 11.60
CA GLY A 49 -3.33 1.33 12.31
C GLY A 49 -3.26 2.75 11.74
N CYS A 50 -2.07 3.23 11.38
CA CYS A 50 -1.89 4.53 10.75
C CYS A 50 -2.52 4.59 9.34
N PHE A 51 -2.44 3.51 8.54
CA PHE A 51 -3.17 3.46 7.26
C PHE A 51 -4.67 3.60 7.47
N ILE A 52 -5.25 2.80 8.37
CA ILE A 52 -6.68 2.86 8.68
C ILE A 52 -7.08 4.25 9.18
N GLY A 53 -6.35 4.80 10.15
CA GLY A 53 -6.67 6.10 10.74
C GLY A 53 -6.49 7.27 9.77
N TYR A 54 -5.38 7.32 9.03
CA TYR A 54 -5.08 8.48 8.18
C TYR A 54 -5.72 8.38 6.79
N ALA A 55 -5.61 7.24 6.11
CA ALA A 55 -6.10 7.10 4.73
C ALA A 55 -7.58 6.69 4.67
N LEU A 56 -8.02 5.76 5.51
CA LEU A 56 -9.43 5.30 5.46
C LEU A 56 -10.40 6.18 6.26
N VAL A 57 -9.90 7.02 7.17
CA VAL A 57 -10.76 7.90 7.98
C VAL A 57 -10.47 9.38 7.71
N LEU A 58 -9.30 9.90 8.10
CA LEU A 58 -9.05 11.34 8.03
C LEU A 58 -9.05 11.90 6.60
N GLU A 59 -8.45 11.17 5.65
CA GLU A 59 -8.49 11.54 4.22
C GLU A 59 -9.93 11.53 3.68
N GLN A 60 -10.74 10.54 4.04
CA GLN A 60 -12.15 10.47 3.62
C GLN A 60 -12.98 11.63 4.18
N LEU A 61 -12.70 12.07 5.41
CA LEU A 61 -13.31 13.28 5.98
C LEU A 61 -12.89 14.53 5.21
N LEU A 62 -11.63 14.62 4.76
CA LEU A 62 -11.20 15.71 3.89
C LEU A 62 -11.95 15.67 2.55
N HIS A 63 -12.08 14.50 1.92
CA HIS A 63 -12.82 14.36 0.66
C HIS A 63 -14.27 14.81 0.81
N ALA A 64 -14.95 14.40 1.88
CA ALA A 64 -16.32 14.83 2.17
C ALA A 64 -16.42 16.36 2.29
N ALA A 65 -15.49 17.00 3.01
CA ALA A 65 -15.44 18.45 3.14
C ALA A 65 -15.17 19.12 1.77
N VAL A 66 -14.17 18.65 1.02
CA VAL A 66 -13.80 19.26 -0.26
C VAL A 66 -14.90 19.11 -1.30
N PHE A 67 -15.55 17.95 -1.40
CA PHE A 67 -16.62 17.74 -2.38
C PHE A 67 -17.91 18.48 -2.01
N SER A 68 -18.15 18.77 -0.73
CA SER A 68 -19.26 19.66 -0.34
C SER A 68 -18.99 21.13 -0.68
N LEU A 69 -17.75 21.61 -0.51
CA LEU A 69 -17.37 22.99 -0.80
C LEU A 69 -17.13 23.26 -2.29
N PHE A 70 -16.60 22.25 -3.00
CA PHE A 70 -16.19 22.34 -4.40
C PHE A 70 -16.74 21.16 -5.21
N PRO A 71 -18.07 21.00 -5.33
CA PRO A 71 -18.68 19.84 -5.99
C PRO A 71 -18.28 19.70 -7.47
N ALA A 72 -17.94 20.82 -8.13
CA ALA A 72 -17.52 20.83 -9.52
C ALA A 72 -16.11 20.27 -9.76
N ILE A 73 -15.30 20.00 -8.72
CA ILE A 73 -13.93 19.50 -8.91
C ILE A 73 -13.88 18.17 -9.69
N THR A 74 -14.91 17.33 -9.53
CA THR A 74 -15.06 16.04 -10.23
C THR A 74 -15.26 16.21 -11.75
N LEU A 75 -15.68 17.39 -12.20
CA LEU A 75 -15.83 17.73 -13.61
C LEU A 75 -14.50 18.14 -14.28
N TYR A 76 -13.43 18.32 -13.48
CA TYR A 76 -12.10 18.68 -13.95
C TYR A 76 -11.11 17.56 -13.64
N PRO A 77 -10.98 16.52 -14.50
CA PRO A 77 -10.19 15.32 -14.20
C PRO A 77 -8.76 15.60 -13.75
N ALA A 78 -8.07 16.56 -14.38
CA ALA A 78 -6.70 16.90 -14.00
C ALA A 78 -6.62 17.48 -12.56
N ALA A 79 -7.55 18.36 -12.20
CA ALA A 79 -7.59 18.96 -10.87
C ALA A 79 -8.03 17.94 -9.81
N TYR A 80 -9.03 17.12 -10.13
CA TYR A 80 -9.51 16.03 -9.27
C TYR A 80 -8.39 15.03 -8.95
N THR A 81 -7.69 14.56 -9.98
CA THR A 81 -6.58 13.61 -9.86
C THR A 81 -5.41 14.23 -9.10
N ALA A 82 -5.02 15.48 -9.41
CA ALA A 82 -3.94 16.16 -8.68
C ALA A 82 -4.28 16.34 -7.19
N TYR A 83 -5.50 16.76 -6.89
CA TYR A 83 -5.99 16.88 -5.52
C TYR A 83 -5.98 15.54 -4.78
N GLY A 84 -6.60 14.50 -5.35
CA GLY A 84 -6.72 13.19 -4.70
C GLY A 84 -5.35 12.59 -4.40
N CYS A 85 -4.43 12.67 -5.35
CA CYS A 85 -3.11 12.11 -5.19
C CYS A 85 -2.24 12.88 -4.19
N LEU A 86 -2.34 14.22 -4.15
CA LEU A 86 -1.69 15.03 -3.12
C LEU A 86 -2.30 14.80 -1.73
N ALA A 87 -3.63 14.63 -1.63
CA ALA A 87 -4.31 14.32 -0.39
C ALA A 87 -3.84 12.96 0.15
N ALA A 88 -3.87 11.91 -0.67
CA ALA A 88 -3.37 10.58 -0.31
C ALA A 88 -1.90 10.63 0.15
N GLY A 89 -1.04 11.30 -0.63
CA GLY A 89 0.37 11.49 -0.25
C GLY A 89 0.54 12.23 1.06
N LEU A 90 -0.26 13.26 1.33
CA LEU A 90 -0.17 14.02 2.57
C LEU A 90 -0.64 13.19 3.78
N PHE A 91 -1.80 12.55 3.71
CA PHE A 91 -2.36 11.81 4.85
C PHE A 91 -1.53 10.57 5.18
N GLU A 92 -1.18 9.76 4.18
CA GLU A 92 -0.43 8.54 4.42
C GLU A 92 0.97 8.82 4.99
N GLU A 93 1.69 9.78 4.42
CA GLU A 93 3.03 10.12 4.91
C GLU A 93 2.99 10.83 6.25
N THR A 94 1.95 11.61 6.54
CA THR A 94 1.78 12.22 7.87
C THR A 94 1.51 11.16 8.93
N GLY A 95 0.63 10.19 8.64
CA GLY A 95 0.42 9.04 9.52
C GLY A 95 1.71 8.26 9.75
N ARG A 96 2.52 8.10 8.70
CA ARG A 96 3.83 7.45 8.75
C ARG A 96 4.86 8.20 9.56
N LEU A 97 4.96 9.52 9.37
CA LEU A 97 5.84 10.38 10.15
C LEU A 97 5.48 10.28 11.64
N MET A 98 4.19 10.36 11.97
CA MET A 98 3.71 10.28 13.36
C MET A 98 3.98 8.90 13.98
N GLY A 99 3.60 7.83 13.28
CA GLY A 99 3.78 6.45 13.74
C GLY A 99 5.26 6.10 13.95
N LEU A 100 6.11 6.40 12.97
CA LEU A 100 7.55 6.16 13.09
C LEU A 100 8.20 7.09 14.13
N SER A 101 7.76 8.34 14.27
CA SER A 101 8.26 9.23 15.33
C SER A 101 7.97 8.69 16.72
N LEU A 102 6.81 8.07 16.94
CA LEU A 102 6.48 7.43 18.22
C LEU A 102 7.30 6.17 18.47
N LEU A 103 7.41 5.29 17.47
CA LEU A 103 8.20 4.06 17.55
C LEU A 103 9.69 4.38 17.80
N CYS A 104 10.23 5.36 17.07
CA CYS A 104 11.65 5.68 17.08
C CYS A 104 12.16 6.48 18.28
N LYS A 105 11.27 6.84 19.23
CA LYS A 105 11.67 7.44 20.51
C LYS A 105 12.50 6.49 21.37
N LYS A 106 12.16 5.19 21.36
CA LYS A 106 12.79 4.18 22.23
C LYS A 106 13.76 3.26 21.50
N ASP A 107 13.54 3.01 20.22
CA ASP A 107 14.35 2.09 19.41
C ASP A 107 14.50 2.66 17.99
N ARG A 108 15.72 2.72 17.46
CA ARG A 108 16.01 3.32 16.14
C ARG A 108 16.43 2.29 15.09
N ASP A 109 16.13 1.02 15.33
CA ASP A 109 16.44 -0.09 14.43
C ASP A 109 15.70 -0.01 13.10
N LEU A 110 16.34 -0.46 12.02
CA LEU A 110 15.78 -0.51 10.66
C LEU A 110 14.54 -1.42 10.59
N ALA A 111 14.49 -2.48 11.41
CA ALA A 111 13.37 -3.39 11.50
C ALA A 111 12.05 -2.68 11.84
N LEU A 112 12.10 -1.50 12.49
CA LEU A 112 10.91 -0.68 12.70
C LEU A 112 10.42 -0.02 11.41
N GLY A 113 11.33 0.54 10.60
CA GLY A 113 10.98 1.10 9.29
C GLY A 113 10.44 0.03 8.33
N VAL A 114 11.11 -1.13 8.27
CA VAL A 114 10.67 -2.26 7.44
C VAL A 114 9.35 -2.84 7.95
N GLY A 115 9.24 -3.07 9.26
CA GLY A 115 8.02 -3.61 9.88
C GLY A 115 6.83 -2.70 9.66
N TYR A 116 6.99 -1.38 9.84
CA TYR A 116 5.95 -0.39 9.54
C TYR A 116 5.47 -0.50 8.09
N GLY A 117 6.39 -0.54 7.13
CA GLY A 117 6.05 -0.65 5.71
C GLY A 117 5.31 -1.94 5.36
N ILE A 118 5.73 -3.08 5.93
CA ILE A 118 5.03 -4.36 5.77
C ILE A 118 3.59 -4.28 6.30
N GLY A 119 3.41 -3.69 7.48
CA GLY A 119 2.08 -3.57 8.08
C GLY A 119 1.16 -2.63 7.31
N HIS A 120 1.67 -1.47 6.91
CA HIS A 120 0.92 -0.47 6.14
C HIS A 120 0.55 -1.00 4.75
N GLY A 121 1.53 -1.41 3.94
CA GLY A 121 1.27 -1.95 2.60
C GLY A 121 0.51 -3.28 2.64
N GLY A 122 0.69 -4.09 3.69
CA GLY A 122 0.00 -5.35 3.86
C GLY A 122 -1.49 -5.17 4.17
N VAL A 123 -1.86 -4.27 5.07
CA VAL A 123 -3.28 -4.00 5.36
C VAL A 123 -3.97 -3.35 4.16
N GLU A 124 -3.27 -2.45 3.46
CA GLU A 124 -3.80 -1.85 2.24
C GLU A 124 -4.04 -2.92 1.17
N ALA A 125 -3.06 -3.80 0.94
CA ALA A 125 -3.22 -4.86 -0.05
C ALA A 125 -4.38 -5.80 0.31
N ALA A 126 -4.49 -6.20 1.57
CA ALA A 126 -5.58 -7.05 2.04
C ALA A 126 -6.95 -6.40 1.85
N LEU A 127 -7.11 -5.13 2.22
CA LEU A 127 -8.40 -4.42 2.17
C LEU A 127 -8.79 -4.02 0.74
N LEU A 128 -7.85 -3.51 -0.05
CA LEU A 128 -8.17 -2.96 -1.37
C LEU A 128 -8.27 -4.03 -2.48
N ALA A 129 -7.56 -5.16 -2.35
CA ALA A 129 -7.59 -6.23 -3.37
C ALA A 129 -7.83 -7.62 -2.79
N GLY A 130 -7.23 -7.96 -1.65
CA GLY A 130 -7.26 -9.31 -1.09
C GLY A 130 -8.66 -9.83 -0.75
N VAL A 131 -9.46 -9.04 -0.04
CA VAL A 131 -10.83 -9.42 0.33
C VAL A 131 -11.71 -9.61 -0.91
N ASN A 132 -11.67 -8.66 -1.84
CA ASN A 132 -12.45 -8.77 -3.08
C ASN A 132 -12.01 -9.96 -3.94
N ALA A 133 -10.71 -10.21 -4.07
CA ALA A 133 -10.19 -11.37 -4.79
C ALA A 133 -10.61 -12.70 -4.13
N ALA A 134 -10.68 -12.77 -2.80
CA ALA A 134 -11.16 -13.95 -2.08
C ALA A 134 -12.65 -14.20 -2.33
N VAL A 135 -13.48 -13.14 -2.28
CA VAL A 135 -14.90 -13.22 -2.61
C VAL A 135 -15.10 -13.65 -4.06
N ASN A 136 -14.38 -13.05 -4.99
CA ASN A 136 -14.46 -13.39 -6.42
C ASN A 136 -14.06 -14.85 -6.67
N ALA A 137 -12.96 -15.32 -6.06
CA ALA A 137 -12.55 -16.72 -6.14
C ALA A 137 -13.63 -17.67 -5.59
N ALA A 138 -14.24 -17.34 -4.45
CA ALA A 138 -15.30 -18.15 -3.87
C ALA A 138 -16.52 -18.24 -4.81
N VAL A 139 -16.97 -17.12 -5.38
CA VAL A 139 -18.08 -17.09 -6.35
C VAL A 139 -17.75 -17.91 -7.59
N MET A 140 -16.53 -17.76 -8.13
CA MET A 140 -16.10 -18.54 -9.30
C MET A 140 -15.98 -20.04 -9.03
N LEU A 141 -15.74 -20.43 -7.78
CA LEU A 141 -15.70 -21.82 -7.32
C LEU A 141 -17.08 -22.37 -6.91
N GLY A 142 -18.15 -21.59 -7.06
CA GLY A 142 -19.53 -22.03 -6.86
C GLY A 142 -20.23 -21.49 -5.61
N ALA A 143 -19.65 -20.50 -4.93
CA ALA A 143 -20.39 -19.79 -3.87
C ALA A 143 -21.59 -19.02 -4.45
N PRO A 144 -22.74 -18.96 -3.76
CA PRO A 144 -23.91 -18.24 -4.23
C PRO A 144 -23.62 -16.74 -4.40
N ALA A 145 -24.03 -16.17 -5.53
CA ALA A 145 -23.96 -14.75 -5.80
C ALA A 145 -25.14 -14.31 -6.67
N ALA A 146 -25.46 -13.01 -6.64
CA ALA A 146 -26.46 -12.44 -7.53
C ALA A 146 -25.99 -12.53 -9.00
N PRO A 147 -26.89 -12.72 -9.98
CA PRO A 147 -26.53 -12.82 -11.39
C PRO A 147 -25.65 -11.66 -11.89
N GLN A 148 -25.91 -10.45 -11.39
CA GLN A 148 -25.14 -9.26 -11.74
C GLN A 148 -23.66 -9.37 -11.33
N VAL A 149 -23.36 -10.05 -10.22
CA VAL A 149 -21.99 -10.29 -9.76
C VAL A 149 -21.32 -11.31 -10.68
N THR A 150 -22.01 -12.42 -11.00
CA THR A 150 -21.45 -13.45 -11.88
C THR A 150 -21.20 -12.94 -13.30
N ASP A 151 -22.11 -12.10 -13.82
CA ASP A 151 -21.99 -11.48 -15.14
C ASP A 151 -20.81 -10.49 -15.18
N ALA A 152 -20.66 -9.66 -14.15
CA ALA A 152 -19.53 -8.74 -14.02
C ALA A 152 -18.19 -9.49 -13.95
N LEU A 153 -18.13 -10.59 -13.20
CA LEU A 153 -16.93 -11.43 -13.12
C LEU A 153 -16.60 -12.12 -14.45
N GLY A 154 -17.62 -12.51 -15.22
CA GLY A 154 -17.45 -13.06 -16.57
C GLY A 154 -16.90 -12.03 -17.56
N ALA A 155 -17.28 -10.75 -17.40
CA ALA A 155 -16.84 -9.66 -18.25
C ALA A 155 -15.45 -9.11 -17.92
N ALA A 156 -15.00 -9.19 -16.65
CA ALA A 156 -13.77 -8.56 -16.16
C ALA A 156 -12.46 -9.04 -16.84
N GLY A 157 -12.48 -10.19 -17.52
CA GLY A 157 -11.33 -10.76 -18.20
C GLY A 157 -10.24 -11.26 -17.24
N ALA A 158 -9.59 -12.37 -17.58
CA ALA A 158 -8.61 -13.00 -16.68
C ALA A 158 -7.46 -12.05 -16.29
N GLY A 159 -7.01 -11.20 -17.22
CA GLY A 159 -5.90 -10.28 -17.02
C GLY A 159 -6.09 -9.30 -15.86
N ALA A 160 -7.31 -8.83 -15.62
CA ALA A 160 -7.60 -7.89 -14.53
C ALA A 160 -7.31 -8.51 -13.15
N PHE A 161 -7.65 -9.79 -12.96
CA PHE A 161 -7.41 -10.50 -11.70
C PHE A 161 -5.92 -10.69 -11.41
N TRP A 162 -5.08 -10.87 -12.45
CA TRP A 162 -3.63 -10.96 -12.30
C TRP A 162 -3.00 -9.58 -12.05
N ALA A 163 -3.44 -8.57 -12.81
CA ALA A 163 -2.95 -7.20 -12.69
C ALA A 163 -3.13 -6.67 -11.26
N ALA A 164 -4.30 -6.90 -10.66
CA ALA A 164 -4.59 -6.51 -9.28
C ALA A 164 -3.54 -7.05 -8.28
N GLY A 165 -3.13 -8.31 -8.43
CA GLY A 165 -2.09 -8.91 -7.58
C GLY A 165 -0.71 -8.30 -7.82
N VAL A 166 -0.31 -8.11 -9.08
CA VAL A 166 0.97 -7.49 -9.43
C VAL A 166 1.08 -6.07 -8.86
N GLU A 167 -0.01 -5.30 -8.94
CA GLU A 167 -0.09 -3.96 -8.36
C GLU A 167 0.07 -3.98 -6.84
N ARG A 168 -0.46 -4.99 -6.15
CA ARG A 168 -0.27 -5.10 -4.69
C ARG A 168 1.17 -5.38 -4.32
N ILE A 169 1.91 -6.19 -5.10
CA ILE A 169 3.37 -6.36 -4.90
C ILE A 169 4.06 -5.00 -5.05
N ALA A 170 3.72 -4.26 -6.09
CA ALA A 170 4.29 -2.96 -6.36
C ALA A 170 3.98 -1.97 -5.21
N ALA A 171 2.72 -1.85 -4.81
CA ALA A 171 2.29 -0.98 -3.72
C ALA A 171 3.05 -1.32 -2.42
N MET A 172 3.10 -2.60 -2.02
CA MET A 172 3.83 -3.02 -0.82
C MET A 172 5.32 -2.64 -0.89
N ALA A 173 5.98 -2.80 -2.03
CA ALA A 173 7.37 -2.38 -2.22
C ALA A 173 7.53 -0.86 -2.02
N LEU A 174 6.60 -0.06 -2.56
CA LEU A 174 6.58 1.39 -2.36
C LEU A 174 6.45 1.75 -0.88
N HIS A 175 5.46 1.19 -0.17
CA HIS A 175 5.24 1.51 1.25
C HIS A 175 6.44 1.11 2.10
N MET A 176 7.11 -0.01 1.78
CA MET A 176 8.37 -0.38 2.45
C MET A 176 9.48 0.65 2.17
N ALA A 177 9.68 1.05 0.91
CA ALA A 177 10.70 2.02 0.54
C ALA A 177 10.46 3.38 1.22
N LEU A 178 9.24 3.92 1.12
CA LEU A 178 8.91 5.19 1.73
C LEU A 178 8.93 5.13 3.28
N SER A 179 8.61 3.98 3.88
CA SER A 179 8.79 3.78 5.33
C SER A 179 10.25 3.81 5.76
N ILE A 180 11.16 3.26 4.97
CA ILE A 180 12.60 3.39 5.22
C ILE A 180 13.04 4.85 5.06
N LEU A 181 12.52 5.57 4.06
CA LEU A 181 12.83 6.99 3.84
C LEU A 181 12.41 7.87 5.02
N VAL A 182 11.17 7.73 5.48
CA VAL A 182 10.64 8.48 6.62
C VAL A 182 11.32 8.05 7.92
N TRP A 183 11.63 6.76 8.10
CA TRP A 183 12.42 6.28 9.22
C TRP A 183 13.81 6.93 9.25
N MET A 184 14.50 7.05 8.12
CA MET A 184 15.78 7.76 8.05
C MET A 184 15.64 9.24 8.45
N ALA A 185 14.55 9.90 8.05
CA ALA A 185 14.29 11.29 8.40
C ALA A 185 14.02 11.47 9.90
N VAL A 186 13.16 10.63 10.48
CA VAL A 186 12.82 10.62 11.90
C VAL A 186 14.04 10.31 12.77
N THR A 187 14.88 9.38 12.32
CA THR A 187 16.11 8.98 13.05
C THR A 187 17.31 9.90 12.77
N ARG A 188 17.10 11.02 12.06
CA ARG A 188 18.11 12.05 11.75
C ARG A 188 19.28 11.55 10.88
N ARG A 189 19.08 10.46 10.14
CA ARG A 189 20.07 9.94 9.17
C ARG A 189 20.06 10.73 7.86
N VAL A 190 18.91 11.28 7.51
CA VAL A 190 18.71 12.25 6.43
C VAL A 190 17.96 13.46 6.99
N PRO A 191 18.03 14.65 6.35
CA PRO A 191 17.29 15.81 6.83
C PRO A 191 15.78 15.59 6.74
N ILE A 192 15.03 16.28 7.62
CA ILE A 192 13.57 16.13 7.72
C ILE A 192 12.83 16.45 6.41
N TRP A 193 13.44 17.23 5.50
CA TRP A 193 12.86 17.55 4.18
C TRP A 193 12.55 16.31 3.32
N TYR A 194 13.18 15.17 3.62
CA TYR A 194 12.85 13.89 2.98
C TYR A 194 11.43 13.40 3.28
N TYR A 195 10.77 13.91 4.32
CA TYR A 195 9.33 13.73 4.52
C TYR A 195 8.51 14.36 3.38
N PHE A 196 8.80 15.60 2.99
CA PHE A 196 8.12 16.24 1.87
C PHE A 196 8.42 15.54 0.55
N ALA A 197 9.65 15.02 0.39
CA ALA A 197 9.98 14.15 -0.74
C ALA A 197 9.11 12.87 -0.72
N ALA A 198 8.92 12.24 0.44
CA ALA A 198 8.03 11.07 0.56
C ALA A 198 6.59 11.41 0.16
N VAL A 199 6.06 12.57 0.58
CA VAL A 199 4.70 13.05 0.21
C VAL A 199 4.59 13.14 -1.31
N LEU A 200 5.55 13.78 -1.97
CA LEU A 200 5.55 13.93 -3.42
C LEU A 200 5.68 12.57 -4.12
N LEU A 201 6.60 11.71 -3.67
CA LEU A 201 6.82 10.38 -4.25
C LEU A 201 5.58 9.48 -4.11
N ARG A 202 4.87 9.56 -2.97
CA ARG A 202 3.59 8.86 -2.78
C ARG A 202 2.48 9.44 -3.66
N SER A 203 2.46 10.77 -3.83
CA SER A 203 1.47 11.45 -4.68
C SER A 203 1.65 11.14 -6.17
N MET A 204 2.86 10.80 -6.61
CA MET A 204 3.09 10.35 -7.99
C MET A 204 2.46 8.98 -8.28
N TRP A 205 2.08 8.23 -7.25
CA TRP A 205 1.34 6.97 -7.38
C TRP A 205 -0.14 7.25 -7.63
N CYS A 206 -0.44 7.64 -8.87
CA CYS A 206 -1.73 8.20 -9.24
C CYS A 206 -2.38 7.49 -10.44
N SER A 207 -1.61 6.73 -11.25
CA SER A 207 -2.13 6.08 -12.45
C SER A 207 -1.51 4.71 -12.73
N GLU A 208 -2.35 3.74 -13.05
CA GLU A 208 -1.99 2.33 -13.25
C GLU A 208 -0.96 2.08 -14.36
N GLY A 209 -0.91 2.97 -15.37
CA GLY A 209 -0.02 2.82 -16.52
C GLY A 209 1.48 3.07 -16.28
N ILE A 210 1.86 3.77 -15.19
CA ILE A 210 3.28 4.12 -14.90
C ILE A 210 3.72 3.62 -13.52
N ILE A 211 2.85 2.93 -12.79
CA ILE A 211 3.07 2.45 -11.42
C ILE A 211 4.37 1.67 -11.28
N LEU A 212 4.63 0.68 -12.14
CA LEU A 212 5.82 -0.17 -12.02
C LEU A 212 7.13 0.60 -12.21
N ALA A 213 7.18 1.50 -13.19
CA ALA A 213 8.38 2.29 -13.48
C ALA A 213 8.66 3.33 -12.39
N VAL A 214 7.62 4.07 -11.96
CA VAL A 214 7.73 5.02 -10.85
C VAL A 214 8.12 4.30 -9.57
N ASN A 215 7.53 3.14 -9.29
CA ASN A 215 7.86 2.35 -8.11
C ASN A 215 9.32 1.92 -8.09
N ALA A 216 9.80 1.35 -9.20
CA ALA A 216 11.19 0.92 -9.32
C ALA A 216 12.14 2.11 -9.11
N ALA A 217 11.84 3.26 -9.72
CA ALA A 217 12.62 4.48 -9.54
C ALA A 217 12.63 4.95 -8.07
N VAL A 218 11.48 4.95 -7.39
CA VAL A 218 11.38 5.32 -5.96
C VAL A 218 12.17 4.34 -5.09
N CYS A 219 12.03 3.04 -5.31
CA CYS A 219 12.75 2.00 -4.57
C CYS A 219 14.27 2.15 -4.75
N LEU A 220 14.74 2.37 -5.98
CA LEU A 220 16.15 2.59 -6.29
C LEU A 220 16.67 3.90 -5.67
N PHE A 221 15.87 4.97 -5.72
CA PHE A 221 16.20 6.24 -5.08
C PHE A 221 16.37 6.06 -3.57
N VAL A 222 15.39 5.48 -2.88
CA VAL A 222 15.45 5.22 -1.43
C VAL A 222 16.64 4.33 -1.09
N TRP A 223 16.89 3.28 -1.87
CA TRP A 223 18.05 2.40 -1.68
C TRP A 223 19.37 3.16 -1.79
N SER A 224 19.50 4.05 -2.78
CA SER A 224 20.70 4.87 -2.97
C SER A 224 20.94 5.82 -1.78
N VAL A 225 19.88 6.43 -1.26
CA VAL A 225 19.92 7.32 -0.10
C VAL A 225 20.28 6.51 1.15
N TYR A 226 19.66 5.36 1.34
CA TYR A 226 19.93 4.45 2.45
C TYR A 226 21.40 4.02 2.48
N ARG A 227 21.96 3.61 1.33
CA ARG A 227 23.37 3.24 1.24
C ARG A 227 24.29 4.39 1.65
N LYS A 228 24.02 5.62 1.21
CA LYS A 228 24.83 6.78 1.57
C LYS A 228 24.70 7.16 3.05
N ALA A 229 23.48 7.14 3.58
CA ALA A 229 23.19 7.64 4.92
C ALA A 229 23.49 6.63 6.05
N CYS A 230 23.28 5.33 5.80
CA CYS A 230 23.30 4.32 6.86
C CYS A 230 24.55 3.43 6.83
N VAL A 231 25.14 3.19 5.65
CA VAL A 231 26.36 2.36 5.55
C VAL A 231 27.60 3.14 6.00
N HIS A 232 27.59 4.47 5.90
CA HIS A 232 28.73 5.32 6.26
C HIS A 232 28.60 6.04 7.62
N ARG A 233 27.45 5.95 8.30
CA ARG A 233 27.24 6.42 9.68
C ARG A 233 26.44 5.38 10.47
N PRO A 234 27.10 4.41 11.14
CA PRO A 234 26.43 3.52 12.07
C PRO A 234 25.81 4.33 13.22
N LEU A 235 24.74 3.81 13.83
CA LEU A 235 24.19 4.37 15.05
C LEU A 235 25.30 4.42 16.11
N ALA A 236 25.60 5.60 16.64
CA ALA A 236 26.27 5.69 17.93
C ALA A 236 25.34 5.01 18.94
N GLY A 237 25.83 3.93 19.56
CA GLY A 237 25.14 3.21 20.62
C GLY A 237 24.88 4.09 21.83
#